data_AF-A0A9W6F8J9-F1
#
_entry.id   AF-A0A9W6F8J9-F1
#
_cell.length_a   1.000
_cell.length_b   1.000
_cell.length_c   1.000
_cell.angle_alpha   90.00
_cell.angle_beta   90.00
_cell.angle_gamma   90.00
#
_symmetry.space_group_name_H-M   'P 1'
#
loop_
_entity.id
_entity.type
_entity.pdbx_description
1 polymer ?
#
loop_
_entity_poly.entity_id
_entity_poly.type
_entity_poly.pdbx_seq_one_letter_code
_entity_poly.pdbx_strand_id
1 'polypeptide(L)'
;MLDLLHNHEPHKMHHKDKLAETKKQEAALHEAIKAQQRQQKEAKEQEKHDLARQYKAEREYKLEQDPQGKHSKRSIKEQRELLKHAEKAATGTMCEHGVQRCKICFPHREEAKKHIDHERGPALGDATEVVDEE
;
A
#
# COMPACT_ATOMS: atom_id res chain seq x y z
N MET A 1 14.64 1.12 -93.30
CA MET A 1 13.49 1.69 -92.57
C MET A 1 13.84 1.60 -91.10
N LEU A 2 14.08 2.73 -90.43
CA LEU A 2 14.49 2.78 -89.03
C LEU A 2 13.26 2.66 -88.12
N ASP A 3 13.26 1.66 -87.25
CA ASP A 3 12.34 1.52 -86.12
C ASP A 3 12.53 2.66 -85.13
N LEU A 4 11.58 3.61 -85.11
CA LEU A 4 11.40 4.57 -84.02
C LEU A 4 10.65 3.90 -82.85
N LEU A 5 11.34 3.01 -82.14
CA LEU A 5 10.90 2.57 -80.82
C LEU A 5 11.14 3.70 -79.81
N HIS A 6 10.06 4.43 -79.51
CA HIS A 6 10.02 5.40 -78.43
C HIS A 6 10.23 4.67 -77.09
N ASN A 7 11.45 4.69 -76.58
CA ASN A 7 11.76 4.35 -75.19
C ASN A 7 11.20 5.46 -74.28
N HIS A 8 9.92 5.38 -73.97
CA HIS A 8 9.34 6.16 -72.88
C HIS A 8 9.67 5.42 -71.57
N GLU A 9 10.79 5.78 -70.94
CA GLU A 9 11.06 5.33 -69.58
C GLU A 9 9.91 5.75 -68.67
N PRO A 10 9.37 4.86 -67.81
CA PRO A 10 8.36 5.27 -66.85
C PRO A 10 9.03 6.17 -65.81
N HIS A 11 8.61 7.44 -65.75
CA HIS A 11 8.97 8.35 -64.67
C HIS A 11 8.68 7.69 -63.33
N LYS A 12 9.75 7.29 -62.63
CA LYS A 12 9.70 6.63 -61.33
C LYS A 12 8.86 7.46 -60.35
N MET A 13 7.91 6.78 -59.71
CA MET A 13 6.93 7.29 -58.76
C MET A 13 7.56 7.79 -57.43
N HIS A 14 8.47 8.76 -57.49
CA HIS A 14 9.15 9.34 -56.32
C HIS A 14 8.24 10.13 -55.36
N HIS A 15 7.00 10.42 -55.76
CA HIS A 15 6.06 11.21 -54.95
C HIS A 15 5.36 10.42 -53.83
N LYS A 16 5.20 9.10 -53.98
CA LYS A 16 4.53 8.27 -52.95
C LYS A 16 5.40 8.04 -51.72
N ASP A 17 6.71 8.00 -51.90
CA ASP A 17 7.67 7.80 -50.80
C ASP A 17 7.76 9.01 -49.88
N LYS A 18 7.70 10.23 -50.44
CA LYS A 18 7.74 11.48 -49.66
C LYS A 18 6.56 11.61 -48.72
N LEU A 19 5.35 11.22 -49.14
CA LEU A 19 4.16 11.28 -48.29
C LEU A 19 4.20 10.25 -47.14
N ALA A 20 4.77 9.06 -47.39
CA ALA A 20 4.95 8.06 -46.35
C ALA A 20 6.00 8.50 -45.33
N GLU A 21 7.05 9.18 -45.78
CA GLU A 21 8.09 9.73 -44.91
C GLU A 21 7.59 10.90 -44.06
N THR A 22 6.82 11.84 -44.62
CA THR A 22 6.22 12.94 -43.85
C THR A 22 5.25 12.43 -42.79
N LYS A 23 4.41 11.44 -43.12
CA LYS A 23 3.51 10.80 -42.13
C LYS A 23 4.26 10.13 -40.98
N LYS A 24 5.41 9.50 -41.26
CA LYS A 24 6.27 8.92 -40.21
C LYS A 24 6.87 9.99 -39.31
N GLN A 25 7.30 11.11 -39.88
CA GLN A 25 7.83 12.25 -39.13
C GLN A 25 6.74 12.90 -38.25
N GLU A 26 5.54 13.11 -38.80
CA GLU A 26 4.40 13.64 -38.03
C GLU A 26 4.00 12.70 -36.88
N ALA A 27 3.96 11.38 -37.12
CA ALA A 27 3.70 10.40 -36.07
C ALA A 27 4.77 10.43 -34.98
N ALA A 28 6.05 10.47 -35.35
CA ALA A 28 7.16 10.56 -34.41
C ALA A 28 7.12 11.84 -33.57
N LEU A 29 6.75 12.98 -34.17
CA LEU A 29 6.58 14.25 -33.46
C LEU A 29 5.41 14.18 -32.47
N HIS A 30 4.27 13.62 -32.87
CA HIS A 30 3.14 13.43 -31.97
C HIS A 30 3.45 12.50 -30.80
N GLU A 31 4.20 11.43 -31.04
CA GLU A 31 4.65 10.53 -29.99
C GLU A 31 5.65 11.20 -29.04
N ALA A 32 6.60 11.97 -29.57
CA ALA A 32 7.56 12.74 -28.77
C ALA A 32 6.86 13.77 -27.86
N ILE A 33 5.87 14.50 -28.39
CA ILE A 33 5.08 15.47 -27.61
C ILE A 33 4.29 14.75 -26.50
N LYS A 34 3.65 13.61 -26.80
CA LYS A 34 2.93 12.81 -25.80
C LYS A 34 3.87 12.25 -24.73
N ALA A 35 5.07 11.82 -25.11
CA ALA A 35 6.09 11.35 -24.17
C ALA A 35 6.55 12.48 -23.25
N GLN A 36 6.85 13.67 -23.78
CA GLN A 36 7.25 14.84 -23.00
C GLN A 36 6.15 15.27 -22.02
N GLN A 37 4.89 15.27 -22.44
CA GLN A 37 3.76 15.60 -21.56
C GLN A 37 3.59 14.57 -20.42
N ARG A 38 3.81 13.28 -20.69
CA ARG A 38 3.77 12.23 -19.65
C ARG A 38 4.89 12.43 -18.64
N GLN A 39 6.12 12.63 -19.11
CA GLN A 39 7.27 12.90 -18.24
C GLN A 39 7.05 14.13 -17.36
N GLN A 40 6.49 15.21 -17.89
CA GLN A 40 6.18 16.40 -17.09
C GLN A 40 5.09 16.16 -16.05
N LYS A 41 4.08 15.34 -16.36
CA LYS A 41 3.05 14.97 -15.38
C LYS A 41 3.63 14.11 -14.26
N GLU A 42 4.41 13.10 -14.62
CA GLU A 42 5.08 12.21 -13.66
C GLU A 42 6.04 13.00 -12.76
N ALA A 43 6.83 13.91 -13.32
CA ALA A 43 7.71 14.77 -12.55
C ALA A 43 6.94 15.66 -11.55
N LYS A 44 5.81 16.25 -11.97
CA LYS A 44 4.95 17.05 -11.08
C LYS A 44 4.28 16.21 -9.99
N GLU A 45 3.91 14.98 -10.30
CA GLU A 45 3.34 14.05 -9.30
C GLU A 45 4.38 13.62 -8.28
N GLN A 46 5.61 13.33 -8.73
CA GLN A 46 6.74 13.05 -7.84
C GLN A 46 7.03 14.24 -6.92
N GLU A 47 7.11 15.47 -7.47
CA GLU A 47 7.31 16.68 -6.67
C GLU A 47 6.22 16.87 -5.61
N LYS A 48 4.95 16.67 -5.97
CA LYS A 48 3.84 16.72 -5.00
C LYS A 48 3.97 15.67 -3.91
N HIS A 49 4.38 14.46 -4.28
CA HIS A 49 4.57 13.38 -3.33
C HIS A 49 5.74 13.67 -2.37
N ASP A 50 6.82 14.24 -2.88
CA ASP A 50 7.99 14.61 -2.08
C ASP A 50 7.69 15.79 -1.15
N LEU A 51 6.98 16.82 -1.64
CA LEU A 51 6.47 17.90 -0.79
C LEU A 51 5.54 17.36 0.31
N ALA A 52 4.61 16.47 -0.02
CA ALA A 52 3.74 15.85 0.97
C ALA A 52 4.53 15.04 2.02
N ARG A 53 5.61 14.36 1.62
CA ARG A 53 6.51 13.66 2.53
C ARG A 53 7.24 14.64 3.45
N GLN A 54 7.76 15.74 2.91
CA GLN A 54 8.42 16.79 3.69
C GLN A 54 7.46 17.42 4.72
N TYR A 55 6.23 17.75 4.34
CA TYR A 55 5.23 18.29 5.27
C TYR A 55 4.87 17.32 6.40
N LYS A 56 4.83 16.01 6.12
CA LYS A 56 4.63 15.00 7.18
C LYS A 56 5.80 14.99 8.15
N ALA A 57 7.03 14.95 7.63
CA ALA A 57 8.23 14.96 8.46
C ALA A 57 8.35 16.24 9.30
N GLU A 58 8.06 17.42 8.72
CA GLU A 58 8.07 18.69 9.46
C GLU A 58 7.01 18.72 10.57
N ARG A 59 5.84 18.15 10.30
CA ARG A 59 4.75 18.05 11.29
C ARG A 59 5.10 17.10 12.43
N GLU A 60 5.74 15.97 12.13
CA GLU A 60 6.25 15.04 13.14
C GLU A 60 7.32 15.70 14.01
N TYR A 61 8.27 16.40 13.39
CA TYR A 61 9.32 17.14 14.09
C TYR A 61 8.76 18.24 15.02
N LYS A 62 7.81 19.04 14.53
CA LYS A 62 7.14 20.07 15.35
C LYS A 62 6.39 19.47 16.55
N LEU A 63 5.81 18.29 16.39
CA LEU A 63 5.12 17.58 17.46
C LEU A 63 6.09 17.02 18.50
N GLU A 64 7.28 16.58 18.08
CA GLU A 64 8.33 16.12 18.97
C GLU A 64 8.91 17.27 19.81
N GLN A 65 9.13 18.44 19.20
CA GLN A 65 9.67 19.60 19.92
C GLN A 65 8.72 20.23 20.94
N ASP A 66 7.42 20.29 20.63
CA ASP A 66 6.42 20.86 21.54
C ASP A 66 5.19 19.96 21.63
N PRO A 67 5.20 18.88 22.42
CA PRO A 67 4.08 17.95 22.49
C PRO A 67 2.77 18.56 23.02
N GLN A 68 2.84 19.69 23.73
CA GLN A 68 1.69 20.36 24.34
C GLN A 68 1.22 21.60 23.58
N GLY A 69 1.92 21.99 22.51
CA GLY A 69 1.57 23.09 21.64
C GLY A 69 0.24 22.95 20.92
N LYS A 70 -0.16 23.99 20.19
CA LYS A 70 -1.40 24.02 19.40
C LYS A 70 -1.26 23.19 18.13
N HIS A 71 -1.29 21.87 18.28
CA HIS A 71 -1.25 20.91 17.18
C HIS A 71 -2.64 20.56 16.66
N SER A 72 -2.72 20.15 15.40
CA SER A 72 -3.98 19.65 14.82
C SER A 72 -4.52 18.44 15.61
N LYS A 73 -5.84 18.32 15.77
CA LYS A 73 -6.44 17.12 16.41
C LYS A 73 -6.00 15.81 15.75
N ARG A 74 -5.75 15.84 14.43
CA ARG A 74 -5.25 14.69 13.67
C ARG A 74 -3.85 14.26 14.11
N SER A 75 -2.93 15.19 14.43
CA SER A 75 -1.53 14.82 14.77
C SER A 75 -1.45 14.22 16.14
N ILE A 76 -2.23 14.76 17.09
CA ILE A 76 -2.34 14.21 18.43
C ILE A 76 -2.92 12.79 18.39
N LYS A 77 -3.91 12.54 17.51
CA LYS A 77 -4.46 11.20 17.31
C LYS A 77 -3.42 10.23 16.74
N GLU A 78 -2.71 10.62 15.69
CA GLU A 78 -1.64 9.82 15.06
C GLU A 78 -0.54 9.48 16.08
N GLN A 79 -0.13 10.43 16.93
CA GLN A 79 0.86 10.19 17.99
C GLN A 79 0.36 9.20 19.04
N ARG A 80 -0.89 9.32 19.49
CA ARG A 80 -1.48 8.34 20.43
C ARG A 80 -1.52 6.94 19.83
N GLU A 81 -1.80 6.82 18.53
CA GLU A 81 -1.80 5.54 17.84
C GLU A 81 -0.38 4.98 17.71
N LEU A 82 0.60 5.82 17.33
CA LEU A 82 2.01 5.44 17.30
C LEU A 82 2.51 4.97 18.66
N LEU A 83 2.18 5.69 19.74
CA LEU A 83 2.52 5.28 21.11
C LEU A 83 1.88 3.94 21.47
N LYS A 84 0.59 3.74 21.16
CA LYS A 84 -0.07 2.43 21.36
C LYS A 84 0.59 1.31 20.56
N HIS A 85 1.03 1.57 19.34
CA HIS A 85 1.75 0.60 18.53
C HIS A 85 3.15 0.30 19.09
N ALA A 86 3.88 1.33 19.52
CA ALA A 86 5.17 1.18 20.18
C ALA A 86 5.04 0.42 21.50
N GLU A 87 4.03 0.73 22.32
CA GLU A 87 3.71 -0.02 23.54
C GLU A 87 3.38 -1.47 23.22
N LYS A 88 2.55 -1.74 22.20
CA LYS A 88 2.27 -3.12 21.75
C LYS A 88 3.53 -3.83 21.29
N ALA A 89 4.40 -3.18 20.53
CA ALA A 89 5.65 -3.76 20.07
C ALA A 89 6.62 -4.04 21.23
N ALA A 90 6.73 -3.12 22.19
CA ALA A 90 7.63 -3.23 23.34
C ALA A 90 7.15 -4.26 24.38
N THR A 91 5.83 -4.35 24.60
CA THR A 91 5.24 -5.21 25.64
C THR A 91 4.66 -6.52 25.10
N GLY A 92 4.52 -6.64 23.79
CA GLY A 92 3.82 -7.75 23.19
C GLY A 92 4.74 -8.96 23.04
N THR A 93 4.70 -9.84 24.03
CA THR A 93 5.17 -11.21 23.89
C THR A 93 4.33 -11.93 22.81
N MET A 94 5.03 -12.60 21.90
CA MET A 94 4.38 -13.48 20.92
C MET A 94 3.87 -14.70 21.66
N CYS A 95 2.58 -15.01 21.51
CA CYS A 95 2.07 -16.27 22.04
C CYS A 95 2.46 -17.45 21.12
N GLU A 96 2.29 -18.67 21.61
CA GLU A 96 2.53 -19.90 20.84
C GLU A 96 1.66 -20.01 19.57
N HIS A 97 0.54 -19.28 19.50
CA HIS A 97 -0.29 -19.18 18.30
C HIS A 97 0.27 -18.22 17.23
N GLY A 98 1.45 -17.62 17.44
CA GLY A 98 2.09 -16.69 16.51
C GLY A 98 1.45 -15.30 16.44
N VAL A 99 0.50 -14.99 17.33
CA VAL A 99 -0.17 -13.68 17.41
C VAL A 99 0.33 -12.92 18.63
N GLN A 100 0.57 -11.62 18.48
CA GLN A 100 0.92 -10.76 19.61
C GLN A 100 -0.34 -10.55 20.49
N ARG A 101 -0.30 -11.05 21.74
CA ARG A 101 -1.42 -10.98 22.71
C ARG A 101 -2.74 -11.59 22.22
N CYS A 102 -2.73 -12.88 21.87
CA CYS A 102 -3.95 -13.70 21.66
C CYS A 102 -4.99 -13.48 22.78
N LYS A 103 -6.28 -13.45 22.42
CA LYS A 103 -7.38 -13.37 23.42
C LYS A 103 -7.44 -14.58 24.36
N ILE A 104 -6.96 -15.75 23.90
CA ILE A 104 -6.98 -17.00 24.67
C ILE A 104 -5.90 -16.98 25.76
N CYS A 105 -4.67 -16.62 25.39
CA CYS A 105 -3.52 -16.67 26.29
C CYS A 105 -3.28 -15.35 27.03
N PHE A 106 -3.87 -14.24 26.58
CA PHE A 106 -3.85 -12.93 27.25
C PHE A 106 -5.25 -12.28 27.26
N PRO A 107 -6.23 -12.87 27.97
CA PRO A 107 -7.59 -12.32 28.04
C PRO A 107 -7.58 -10.91 28.67
N HIS A 108 -8.46 -10.03 28.18
CA HIS A 108 -8.60 -8.69 28.76
C HIS A 108 -9.06 -8.77 30.22
N ARG A 109 -8.69 -7.81 31.08
CA ARG A 109 -9.05 -7.80 32.52
C ARG A 109 -10.56 -8.00 32.79
N GLU A 110 -11.42 -7.59 31.87
CA GLU A 110 -12.88 -7.77 31.95
C GLU A 110 -13.33 -9.18 31.55
N GLU A 111 -12.58 -9.87 30.69
CA GLU A 111 -12.80 -11.24 30.25
C GLU A 111 -12.15 -12.25 31.21
N ALA A 112 -10.98 -11.93 31.77
CA ALA A 112 -10.28 -12.77 32.75
C ALA A 112 -11.15 -13.07 33.99
N LYS A 113 -11.99 -12.12 34.43
CA LYS A 113 -12.95 -12.33 35.53
C LYS A 113 -14.07 -13.31 35.19
N LYS A 114 -14.39 -13.52 33.91
CA LYS A 114 -15.46 -14.44 33.47
C LYS A 114 -14.98 -15.89 33.37
N HIS A 115 -13.66 -16.10 33.29
CA HIS A 115 -13.06 -17.43 33.07
C HIS A 115 -12.58 -18.11 34.36
N ILE A 116 -12.82 -17.53 35.54
CA ILE A 116 -12.31 -18.08 36.81
C ILE A 116 -13.14 -19.28 37.30
N ASP A 117 -14.44 -19.37 37.00
CA ASP A 117 -15.28 -20.44 37.57
C ASP A 117 -16.02 -21.26 36.50
N HIS A 118 -15.26 -22.08 35.79
CA HIS A 118 -15.80 -23.36 35.33
C HIS A 118 -15.00 -24.45 36.03
N GLU A 119 -15.28 -24.68 37.31
CA GLU A 119 -14.97 -25.98 37.91
C GLU A 119 -15.58 -27.03 36.99
N ARG A 120 -14.70 -27.80 36.35
CA ARG A 120 -15.10 -28.90 35.50
C ARG A 120 -15.72 -29.93 36.44
N GLY A 121 -17.05 -29.88 36.59
CA GLY A 121 -17.78 -30.92 37.29
C GLY A 121 -17.37 -32.28 36.75
N PRO A 122 -17.35 -33.33 37.60
CA PRO A 122 -16.89 -34.65 37.19
C PRO A 122 -17.66 -35.08 35.93
N ALA A 123 -16.94 -35.68 34.99
CA ALA A 123 -17.52 -36.12 33.74
C ALA A 123 -18.69 -37.08 34.04
N LEU A 124 -19.81 -36.88 33.35
CA LEU A 124 -20.94 -37.82 33.38
C LEU A 124 -20.44 -39.22 32.96
N GLY A 125 -20.13 -40.04 33.96
CA GLY A 125 -19.49 -41.35 33.76
C GLY A 125 -18.56 -41.80 34.88
N ASP A 126 -18.14 -40.94 35.81
CA ASP A 126 -17.45 -41.41 37.03
C ASP A 126 -18.45 -42.21 37.87
N ALA A 127 -18.18 -43.52 37.97
CA ALA A 127 -18.99 -44.45 38.72
C ALA A 127 -19.11 -43.99 40.17
N THR A 128 -20.34 -43.64 40.57
CA THR A 128 -20.72 -43.60 41.97
C THR A 128 -20.45 -44.99 42.53
N GLU A 129 -19.38 -45.14 43.33
CA GLU A 129 -19.27 -46.28 44.23
C GLU A 129 -20.49 -46.23 45.15
N VAL A 130 -21.41 -47.17 44.93
CA VAL A 130 -22.46 -47.50 45.87
C VAL A 130 -21.75 -48.13 47.05
N VAL A 131 -21.52 -47.35 48.09
CA VAL A 131 -21.21 -47.91 49.41
C VAL A 131 -22.56 -47.99 50.12
N ASP A 132 -23.10 -49.21 50.14
CA ASP A 132 -24.25 -49.62 50.94
C ASP A 132 -24.10 -49.13 52.39
N GLU A 133 -25.20 -48.61 52.95
CA GLU A 133 -25.33 -48.38 54.38
C GLU A 133 -25.48 -49.73 55.10
N GLU A 134 -24.56 -50.06 56.00
CA GLU A 134 -24.81 -50.63 57.34
C GLU A 134 -23.59 -50.51 58.26
#